data_AF-A0A920RVP7-F1
#
_entry.id   AF-A0A920RVP7-F1
#
_cell.length_a   1.000
_cell.length_b   1.000
_cell.length_c   1.000
_cell.angle_alpha   90.00
_cell.angle_beta   90.00
_cell.angle_gamma   90.00
#
_symmetry.space_group_name_H-M   'P 1'
#
loop_
_entity.id
_entity.type
_entity.pdbx_description
1 polymer ?
#
loop_
_entity_poly.entity_id
_entity_poly.type
_entity_poly.pdbx_seq_one_letter_code
_entity_poly.pdbx_strand_id
1 'polypeptide(L)'
;MIWVFNGSEIGGGLIRTHPKECNKLSLKFLDCPEGRRKIWIFPGGIKIWLPSSWGIAFGIDRLGMLMTGSNSIRDVIAFPKTQTATVC
;
A
#
# COMPACT_ATOMS: atom_id res chain seq x y z
N MET A 1 -0.40 6.57 -9.76
CA MET A 1 -1.80 7.02 -9.94
C MET A 1 -2.40 7.17 -8.56
N ILE A 2 -2.94 8.34 -8.22
CA ILE A 2 -3.55 8.60 -6.91
C ILE A 2 -5.00 9.02 -7.16
N TRP A 3 -5.93 8.48 -6.39
CA TRP A 3 -7.36 8.79 -6.45
C TRP A 3 -7.74 9.63 -5.23
N VAL A 4 -8.25 10.83 -5.50
CA VAL A 4 -8.63 11.81 -4.48
C VAL A 4 -10.12 12.05 -4.58
N PHE A 5 -10.82 11.98 -3.45
CA PHE A 5 -12.24 12.29 -3.34
C PHE A 5 -12.46 13.23 -2.15
N ASN A 6 -13.14 14.35 -2.38
CA ASN A 6 -13.44 15.37 -1.38
C ASN A 6 -12.21 15.82 -0.55
N GLY A 7 -11.07 16.04 -1.24
CA GLY A 7 -9.80 16.42 -0.62
C GLY A 7 -9.04 15.30 0.10
N SER A 8 -9.58 14.08 0.14
CA SER A 8 -8.97 12.93 0.80
C SER A 8 -8.50 11.87 -0.20
N GLU A 9 -7.30 11.32 0.00
CA GLU A 9 -6.82 10.18 -0.79
C GLU A 9 -7.63 8.92 -0.43
N ILE A 10 -8.35 8.38 -1.39
CA ILE A 10 -9.19 7.17 -1.25
C ILE A 10 -8.51 5.91 -1.78
N GLY A 11 -7.44 6.06 -2.56
CA GLY A 11 -6.71 4.94 -3.10
C GLY A 11 -5.56 5.38 -3.99
N GLY A 12 -4.72 4.41 -4.31
CA GLY A 12 -3.54 4.61 -5.12
C GLY A 12 -3.19 3.35 -5.88
N GLY A 13 -2.60 3.52 -7.05
CA GLY A 13 -2.17 2.43 -7.89
C GLY A 13 -0.94 2.78 -8.70
N LEU A 14 -0.17 1.76 -9.04
CA LEU A 14 1.02 1.90 -9.86
C LEU A 14 1.23 0.66 -10.71
N ILE A 15 1.94 0.85 -11.82
CA ILE A 15 2.43 -0.26 -12.63
C ILE A 15 3.74 -0.70 -12.00
N ARG A 16 3.81 -1.97 -11.56
CA ARG A 16 5.06 -2.54 -11.07
C ARG A 16 5.90 -2.95 -12.26
N THR A 17 6.81 -2.08 -12.67
CA THR A 17 7.86 -2.42 -13.64
C THR A 17 8.78 -3.46 -13.01
N HIS A 18 8.94 -4.62 -13.66
CA HIS A 18 9.88 -5.65 -13.25
C HIS A 18 11.31 -5.21 -13.61
N PRO A 19 12.20 -4.89 -12.66
CA PRO A 19 13.47 -4.31 -13.02
C PRO A 19 14.60 -5.32 -12.83
N LYS A 20 15.40 -5.51 -13.88
CA LYS A 20 16.77 -6.01 -13.71
C LYS A 20 17.73 -4.87 -13.27
N GLU A 21 17.40 -3.61 -13.61
CA GLU A 21 18.31 -2.46 -13.39
C GLU A 21 17.71 -1.32 -12.56
N CYS A 22 16.45 -0.93 -12.77
CA CYS A 22 15.87 0.25 -12.10
C CYS A 22 15.77 0.14 -10.56
N ASN A 23 15.55 -1.04 -9.98
CA ASN A 23 15.54 -1.19 -8.52
C ASN A 23 16.95 -1.06 -7.90
N LYS A 24 18.02 -1.31 -8.65
CA LYS A 24 19.38 -1.15 -8.12
C LYS A 24 19.73 0.33 -7.92
N LEU A 25 19.13 1.23 -8.72
CA LEU A 25 19.31 2.67 -8.58
C LEU A 25 18.58 3.19 -7.33
N SER A 26 17.30 2.85 -7.13
CA SER A 26 16.55 3.29 -5.94
C SER A 26 17.16 2.76 -4.63
N LEU A 27 17.66 1.52 -4.63
CA LEU A 27 18.36 0.93 -3.48
C LEU A 27 19.77 1.49 -3.23
N LYS A 28 20.38 2.18 -4.20
CA LYS A 28 21.65 2.88 -3.99
C LYS A 28 21.46 4.25 -3.34
N PHE A 29 20.34 4.92 -3.62
CA PHE A 29 20.01 6.22 -3.02
C PHE A 29 19.46 6.10 -1.60
N LEU A 30 18.76 4.99 -1.31
CA LEU A 30 18.39 4.64 0.06
C LEU A 30 19.59 3.87 0.65
N ASP A 31 20.38 4.49 1.52
CA ASP A 31 21.62 3.95 2.10
C ASP A 31 21.35 2.69 2.96
N CYS A 32 21.01 1.59 2.29
CA CYS A 32 20.50 0.36 2.88
C CYS A 32 21.54 -0.75 2.61
N PRO A 33 22.60 -0.85 3.44
CA PRO A 33 23.64 -1.86 3.28
C PRO A 33 23.10 -3.29 3.33
N GLU A 34 21.93 -3.50 3.96
CA GLU A 34 21.24 -4.78 4.08
C GLU A 34 20.09 -5.00 3.07
N GLY A 35 19.84 -4.05 2.15
CA GLY A 35 18.65 -4.03 1.30
C GLY A 35 18.47 -5.29 0.44
N ARG A 36 19.54 -6.06 0.20
CA ARG A 36 19.43 -7.33 -0.52
C ARG A 36 18.83 -8.48 0.28
N ARG A 37 18.95 -8.48 1.62
CA ARG A 37 18.49 -9.61 2.47
C ARG A 37 17.03 -9.51 2.90
N LYS A 38 16.49 -8.31 3.09
CA LYS A 38 15.12 -8.12 3.63
C LYS A 38 14.02 -8.05 2.57
N ILE A 39 14.34 -7.89 1.29
CA ILE A 39 13.35 -7.53 0.26
C ILE A 39 12.75 -8.75 -0.47
N TRP A 40 13.29 -9.96 -0.30
CA TRP A 40 12.86 -11.11 -1.13
C TRP A 40 12.77 -12.42 -0.34
N ILE A 41 11.66 -12.60 0.37
CA ILE A 41 11.18 -13.96 0.68
C ILE A 41 9.73 -14.04 0.19
N PHE A 42 9.59 -14.13 -1.13
CA PHE A 42 8.46 -14.87 -1.70
C PHE A 42 8.91 -16.33 -1.76
N PRO A 43 8.37 -17.24 -0.94
CA PRO A 43 8.68 -18.65 -1.04
C PRO A 43 8.08 -19.19 -2.35
N GLY A 44 8.94 -19.49 -3.33
CA GLY A 44 8.57 -20.27 -4.51
C GLY A 44 8.15 -19.47 -5.75
N GLY A 45 9.07 -19.36 -6.70
CA GLY A 45 8.77 -19.85 -8.05
C GLY A 45 7.88 -19.03 -8.98
N ILE A 46 8.14 -17.73 -9.16
CA ILE A 46 7.68 -17.05 -10.39
C ILE A 46 8.79 -16.13 -10.92
N LYS A 47 9.95 -16.70 -11.23
CA LYS A 47 10.89 -16.10 -12.17
C LYS A 47 10.61 -16.80 -13.49
N ILE A 48 10.35 -16.05 -14.55
CA ILE A 48 9.97 -16.47 -15.91
C ILE A 48 8.46 -16.18 -16.14
N TRP A 49 8.18 -14.98 -16.67
CA TRP A 49 6.88 -14.47 -17.16
C TRP A 49 5.82 -13.96 -16.15
N LEU A 50 6.15 -12.97 -15.31
CA LEU A 50 5.11 -12.07 -14.81
C LEU A 50 5.03 -10.85 -15.72
N PRO A 51 3.96 -10.70 -16.54
CA PRO A 51 3.74 -9.47 -17.28
C PRO A 51 3.63 -8.29 -16.30
N SER A 52 4.00 -7.09 -16.75
CA SER A 52 3.91 -5.86 -15.96
C SER A 52 2.55 -5.80 -15.25
N SER A 53 2.57 -6.01 -13.94
CA SER A 53 1.35 -6.09 -13.15
C SER A 53 0.97 -4.69 -12.70
N TRP A 54 -0.26 -4.29 -12.97
CA TRP A 54 -0.83 -3.08 -12.40
C TRP A 54 -1.54 -3.44 -11.10
N GLY A 55 -1.19 -2.74 -10.03
CA GLY A 55 -1.83 -2.89 -8.73
C GLY A 55 -2.54 -1.60 -8.35
N ILE A 56 -3.75 -1.75 -7.82
CA ILE A 56 -4.51 -0.66 -7.20
C ILE A 56 -4.93 -1.10 -5.80
N ALA A 57 -4.87 -0.17 -4.86
CA ALA A 57 -5.35 -0.35 -3.49
C ALA A 57 -6.30 0.79 -3.14
N PHE A 58 -7.43 0.44 -2.53
CA PHE A 58 -8.42 1.38 -2.03
C PHE A 58 -8.50 1.30 -0.50
N GLY A 59 -8.60 2.44 0.16
CA GLY A 59 -8.85 2.52 1.60
C GLY A 59 -10.34 2.34 1.86
N ILE A 60 -10.79 1.09 2.03
CA ILE A 60 -12.21 0.74 2.21
C ILE A 60 -12.81 1.45 3.43
N ASP A 61 -12.06 1.53 4.53
CA ASP A 61 -12.55 2.19 5.75
C ASP A 61 -12.73 3.70 5.54
N ARG A 62 -11.83 4.33 4.76
CA ARG A 62 -11.95 5.75 4.39
C ARG A 62 -13.08 5.97 3.39
N LEU A 63 -13.27 5.06 2.45
CA LEU A 63 -14.39 5.09 1.52
C LEU A 63 -15.72 5.00 2.29
N GLY A 64 -15.83 4.06 3.23
CA GLY A 64 -17.00 3.92 4.10
C GLY A 64 -17.29 5.21 4.88
N MET A 65 -16.28 5.79 5.52
CA MET A 65 -16.41 7.05 6.26
C MET A 65 -16.94 8.20 5.39
N LEU A 66 -16.46 8.29 4.14
CA LEU A 66 -16.91 9.32 3.19
C LEU A 66 -18.35 9.07 2.70
N MET A 67 -18.76 7.81 2.55
CA MET A 67 -20.12 7.44 2.15
C MET A 67 -21.15 7.68 3.27
N THR A 68 -20.76 7.48 4.53
CA THR A 68 -21.62 7.73 5.69
C THR A 68 -21.57 9.17 6.18
N GLY A 69 -20.68 10.01 5.65
CA GLY A 69 -20.46 11.38 6.11
C GLY A 69 -19.91 11.45 7.55
N SER A 70 -19.29 10.36 8.03
CA SER A 70 -18.76 10.27 9.38
C SER A 70 -17.45 11.07 9.52
N ASN A 71 -17.19 11.62 10.71
CA ASN A 71 -15.95 12.38 10.96
C ASN A 71 -14.76 11.48 11.31
N SER A 72 -15.01 10.20 11.67
CA SER A 72 -13.96 9.25 12.03
C SER A 72 -14.16 7.90 11.34
N ILE A 73 -13.03 7.28 10.94
CA ILE A 73 -13.01 5.91 10.39
C ILE A 73 -13.51 4.89 11.44
N ARG A 74 -13.40 5.23 12.73
CA ARG A 74 -13.90 4.39 13.83
C ARG A 74 -15.41 4.18 13.77
N ASP A 75 -16.15 5.09 13.15
CA ASP A 75 -17.62 5.03 13.07
C ASP A 75 -18.10 3.99 12.04
N VAL A 76 -17.19 3.51 11.17
CA VAL A 76 -17.48 2.49 10.15
C VAL A 76 -16.81 1.15 10.42
N ILE A 77 -16.11 1.01 11.56
CA ILE A 77 -15.47 -0.23 12.00
C ILE A 77 -16.28 -0.79 13.18
N ALA A 78 -16.68 -2.06 13.10
CA ALA A 78 -17.50 -2.70 14.14
C ALA A 78 -16.85 -2.72 15.53
N PHE A 79 -15.53 -2.90 15.59
CA PHE A 79 -14.74 -2.90 16.83
C PHE A 79 -13.53 -1.97 16.67
N PRO A 80 -13.72 -0.65 16.82
CA PRO A 80 -12.65 0.31 16.62
C PRO A 80 -11.65 0.28 17.77
N LYS A 81 -10.39 0.61 17.48
CA LYS A 81 -9.36 0.84 18.50
C LYS A 81 -9.19 2.32 18.79
N THR A 82 -8.83 2.62 20.03
CA THR A 82 -8.38 3.95 20.47
C THR A 82 -6.99 4.27 19.91
N GLN A 83 -6.58 5.52 20.04
CA GLN A 83 -5.24 5.97 19.65
C GLN A 83 -4.12 5.25 20.42
N THR A 84 -4.43 4.69 21.60
CA THR A 84 -3.52 3.86 22.40
C THR A 84 -3.58 2.36 22.05
N ALA A 85 -4.22 2.00 20.92
CA ALA A 85 -4.40 0.64 20.43
C ALA A 85 -5.22 -0.31 21.35
N THR A 86 -5.95 0.26 22.31
CA THR A 86 -6.94 -0.45 23.15
C THR A 86 -8.27 -0.53 22.40
N VAL A 87 -9.04 -1.60 22.60
CA VAL A 87 -10.40 -1.68 22.06
C VAL A 87 -11.29 -0.70 22.82
N CYS A 88 -12.11 0.07 22.10
CA CYS A 88 -13.07 1.01 22.67
C CYS A 88 -14.19 0.28 23.43
#